data_AF-A0A1I2D301-F1
#
_entry.id   AF-A0A1I2D301-F1
#
_cell.length_a   1.000
_cell.length_b   1.000
_cell.length_c   1.000
_cell.angle_alpha   90.00
_cell.angle_beta   90.00
_cell.angle_gamma   90.00
#
_symmetry.space_group_name_H-M   'P 1'
#
loop_
_entity.id
_entity.type
_entity.pdbx_description
1 polymer ?
#
loop_
_entity_poly.entity_id
_entity_poly.type
_entity_poly.pdbx_seq_one_letter_code
_entity_poly.pdbx_strand_id
1 'polypeptide(L)'
;MVKRIISLVLALLFALFAYFQFNDPDPAIWVSIYGYVAVIGFLAFMQKFYKIPTLIGILICGSGMLYLLPSVYDWLSNHSDVSLLYGMAPDKPYIEESRECGGLFIALLGMVYFYFQGKN
;
A
#
# COMPACT_ATOMS: atom_id res chain seq x y z
N MET A 1 -1.64 -5.52 -24.01
CA MET A 1 -1.25 -4.09 -23.96
C MET A 1 -1.82 -3.39 -22.73
N VAL A 2 -3.15 -3.37 -22.54
CA VAL A 2 -3.82 -2.74 -21.36
C VAL A 2 -3.26 -3.21 -20.01
N LYS A 3 -3.13 -4.53 -19.81
CA LYS A 3 -2.54 -5.14 -18.60
C LYS A 3 -1.17 -4.56 -18.21
N ARG A 4 -0.31 -4.30 -19.21
CA ARG A 4 1.02 -3.72 -19.00
C ARG A 4 0.93 -2.25 -18.57
N ILE A 5 0.05 -1.49 -19.21
CA ILE A 5 -0.18 -0.08 -18.87
C ILE A 5 -0.69 0.05 -17.43
N ILE A 6 -1.66 -0.79 -17.03
CA ILE A 6 -2.15 -0.84 -15.65
C ILE A 6 -0.98 -1.13 -14.69
N SER A 7 -0.15 -2.13 -14.98
CA SER A 7 1.00 -2.46 -14.13
C SER A 7 2.00 -1.31 -14.00
N LEU A 8 2.25 -0.57 -15.09
CA LEU A 8 3.12 0.61 -15.07
C LEU A 8 2.50 1.76 -14.24
N VAL A 9 1.21 2.03 -14.41
CA VAL A 9 0.51 3.07 -13.65
C VAL A 9 0.54 2.75 -12.15
N LEU A 10 0.26 1.50 -11.77
CA LEU A 10 0.35 1.06 -10.38
C LEU A 10 1.79 1.17 -9.86
N ALA A 11 2.79 0.77 -10.65
CA ALA A 11 4.19 0.88 -10.25
C ALA A 11 4.59 2.34 -9.95
N LEU A 12 4.21 3.27 -10.83
CA LEU A 12 4.49 4.70 -10.65
C LEU A 12 3.69 5.29 -9.46
N LEU A 13 2.44 4.87 -9.28
CA LEU A 13 1.62 5.28 -8.14
C LEU A 13 2.26 4.86 -6.81
N PHE A 14 2.70 3.61 -6.69
CA PHE A 14 3.36 3.13 -5.47
C PHE A 14 4.76 3.70 -5.27
N ALA A 15 5.48 4.01 -6.35
CA ALA A 15 6.72 4.76 -6.24
C ALA A 15 6.48 6.18 -5.70
N LEU A 16 5.38 6.82 -6.10
CA LEU A 16 4.97 8.13 -5.58
C LEU A 16 4.54 8.03 -4.11
N PHE A 17 3.80 6.99 -3.72
CA PHE A 17 3.47 6.74 -2.31
C PHE A 17 4.75 6.57 -1.49
N ALA A 18 5.67 5.70 -1.91
CA ALA A 18 6.96 5.52 -1.24
C ALA A 18 7.72 6.84 -1.08
N TYR A 19 7.73 7.70 -2.11
CA TYR A 19 8.38 9.01 -2.02
C TYR A 19 7.76 9.91 -0.94
N PHE A 20 6.44 9.93 -0.80
CA PHE A 20 5.79 10.77 0.22
C PHE A 20 6.03 10.28 1.65
N GLN A 21 6.25 8.97 1.84
CA GLN A 21 6.49 8.40 3.17
C GLN A 21 7.83 8.78 3.79
N PHE A 22 8.75 9.40 3.05
CA PHE A 22 9.94 10.00 3.66
C PHE A 22 9.62 11.12 4.66
N ASN A 23 8.40 11.67 4.62
CA ASN A 23 7.95 12.67 5.57
C ASN A 23 7.36 12.07 6.85
N ASP A 24 7.10 10.76 6.91
CA ASP A 24 6.45 10.11 8.05
C ASP A 24 7.43 9.86 9.21
N PRO A 25 6.93 9.55 10.42
CA PRO A 25 7.77 9.27 11.59
C PRO A 25 8.60 7.98 11.44
N ASP A 26 8.10 7.00 10.69
CA ASP A 26 8.68 5.67 10.47
C ASP A 26 8.89 5.35 8.97
N PRO A 27 9.64 6.19 8.24
CA PRO A 27 9.71 6.16 6.79
C PRO A 27 10.26 4.83 6.26
N ALA A 28 11.17 4.19 7.00
CA ALA A 28 11.84 2.97 6.57
C ALA A 28 10.86 1.82 6.27
N ILE A 29 9.80 1.66 7.08
CA ILE A 29 8.83 0.57 6.91
C ILE A 29 7.99 0.86 5.66
N TRP A 30 7.39 2.04 5.58
CA TRP A 30 6.44 2.39 4.53
C TRP A 30 7.10 2.58 3.15
N VAL A 31 8.27 3.22 3.10
CA VAL A 31 9.07 3.30 1.87
C VAL A 31 9.42 1.90 1.36
N SER A 32 9.77 0.98 2.26
CA SER A 32 10.12 -0.40 1.89
C SER A 32 8.90 -1.16 1.35
N ILE A 33 7.74 -1.06 2.00
CA ILE A 33 6.53 -1.74 1.57
C ILE A 33 6.05 -1.20 0.21
N TYR A 34 5.86 0.11 0.08
CA TYR A 34 5.38 0.70 -1.18
C TYR A 34 6.42 0.57 -2.30
N GLY A 35 7.71 0.72 -1.99
CA GLY A 35 8.80 0.47 -2.93
C GLY A 35 8.81 -0.96 -3.43
N TYR A 36 8.56 -1.94 -2.56
CA TYR A 36 8.42 -3.34 -2.95
C TYR A 36 7.28 -3.54 -3.95
N VAL A 37 6.10 -3.00 -3.67
CA VAL A 37 4.93 -3.08 -4.56
C VAL A 37 5.23 -2.40 -5.91
N ALA A 38 5.91 -1.24 -5.90
CA ALA A 38 6.34 -0.54 -7.10
C ALA A 38 7.27 -1.39 -7.97
N VAL A 39 8.26 -2.06 -7.37
CA VAL A 39 9.18 -2.96 -8.06
C VAL A 39 8.43 -4.14 -8.69
N ILE A 40 7.52 -4.79 -7.95
CA ILE A 40 6.72 -5.90 -8.49
C ILE A 40 5.85 -5.42 -9.66
N GLY A 41 5.22 -4.25 -9.55
CA GLY A 41 4.45 -3.65 -10.64
C GLY A 41 5.29 -3.35 -11.89
N PHE A 42 6.51 -2.83 -11.70
CA PHE A 42 7.44 -2.57 -12.80
C PHE A 42 7.89 -3.86 -13.49
N LEU A 43 8.20 -4.91 -12.72
CA LEU A 43 8.51 -6.23 -13.27
C LEU A 43 7.33 -6.81 -14.05
N ALA A 44 6.10 -6.66 -13.56
CA ALA A 44 4.89 -7.05 -14.26
C ALA A 44 4.70 -6.29 -15.58
N PHE A 45 5.01 -4.99 -15.62
CA PHE A 45 5.05 -4.20 -16.87
C PHE A 45 6.07 -4.75 -17.88
N MET A 46 7.24 -5.19 -17.39
CA MET A 46 8.26 -5.89 -18.18
C MET A 46 7.90 -7.35 -18.53
N GLN A 47 6.70 -7.81 -18.17
CA GLN A 47 6.23 -9.19 -18.37
C GLN A 47 7.06 -10.24 -17.62
N LYS A 48 7.67 -9.85 -16.49
CA LYS A 48 8.39 -10.73 -15.59
C LYS A 48 7.55 -10.95 -14.33
N PHE A 49 7.09 -12.19 -14.14
CA PHE A 49 6.20 -12.54 -13.04
C PHE A 49 6.88 -13.49 -12.06
N TYR A 50 6.99 -13.05 -10.80
CA TYR A 50 7.65 -13.81 -9.75
C TYR A 50 6.64 -14.19 -8.67
N LYS A 51 6.11 -15.41 -8.76
CA LYS A 51 5.03 -15.90 -7.89
C LYS A 51 5.33 -15.76 -6.40
N ILE A 52 6.52 -16.17 -5.95
CA ILE A 52 6.89 -16.17 -4.53
C ILE A 52 6.99 -14.74 -3.99
N PRO A 53 7.77 -13.82 -4.60
CA PRO A 53 7.75 -12.40 -4.23
C PRO A 53 6.34 -11.80 -4.20
N THR A 54 5.52 -12.06 -5.23
CA THR A 54 4.15 -11.54 -5.23
C THR A 54 3.33 -12.04 -4.04
N LEU A 55 3.42 -13.33 -3.70
CA LEU A 55 2.73 -13.88 -2.52
C LEU A 55 3.26 -13.30 -1.20
N ILE A 56 4.57 -13.07 -1.08
CA ILE A 56 5.16 -12.43 0.10
C ILE A 56 4.57 -11.03 0.28
N GLY A 57 4.52 -10.22 -0.78
CA GLY A 57 3.92 -8.88 -0.68
C GLY A 57 2.42 -8.92 -0.38
N ILE A 58 1.67 -9.90 -0.88
CA ILE A 58 0.26 -10.12 -0.48
C ILE A 58 0.16 -10.38 1.02
N LEU A 59 1.01 -11.25 1.56
CA LEU A 59 1.01 -11.56 2.99
C LEU A 59 1.38 -10.34 3.83
N ILE A 60 2.43 -9.60 3.47
CA ILE A 60 2.86 -8.38 4.18
C ILE A 60 1.75 -7.32 4.16
N CYS A 61 1.19 -7.02 2.98
CA CYS A 61 0.14 -6.01 2.87
C CYS A 61 -1.13 -6.44 3.61
N GLY A 62 -1.52 -7.71 3.49
CA GLY A 62 -2.69 -8.26 4.17
C GLY A 62 -2.54 -8.28 5.68
N SER A 63 -1.41 -8.74 6.22
CA SER A 63 -1.18 -8.78 7.66
C SER A 63 -1.05 -7.37 8.25
N GLY A 64 -0.35 -6.46 7.57
CA GLY A 64 -0.25 -5.06 7.99
C GLY A 64 -1.61 -4.36 7.99
N MET A 65 -2.44 -4.59 6.96
CA MET A 65 -3.79 -4.03 6.91
C MET A 65 -4.65 -4.54 8.07
N LEU A 66 -4.60 -5.85 8.37
CA LEU A 66 -5.33 -6.41 9.51
C LEU A 66 -4.83 -5.87 10.85
N TYR A 67 -3.53 -5.60 10.96
CA TYR A 67 -2.92 -5.01 12.15
C TYR A 67 -3.41 -3.57 12.41
N LEU A 68 -3.55 -2.75 11.36
CA LEU A 68 -4.00 -1.35 11.46
C LEU A 68 -5.53 -1.17 11.41
N LEU A 69 -6.27 -2.24 11.11
CA LEU A 69 -7.74 -2.20 11.05
C LEU A 69 -8.43 -1.69 12.33
N PRO A 70 -7.93 -1.97 13.56
CA PRO A 70 -8.49 -1.41 14.78
C PRO A 70 -8.46 0.13 14.81
N SER A 71 -7.44 0.75 14.23
CA SER A 71 -7.29 2.21 14.20
C SER A 71 -8.30 2.85 13.24
N VAL A 72 -8.60 2.19 12.12
CA VAL A 72 -9.70 2.57 11.23
C VAL A 72 -11.05 2.49 11.95
N TYR A 73 -11.25 1.43 12.73
CA TYR A 73 -12.46 1.25 13.53
C TYR A 73 -12.59 2.34 14.61
N ASP A 74 -11.51 2.67 15.32
CA ASP A 74 -11.48 3.74 16.30
C ASP A 74 -11.79 5.11 15.67
N TRP A 75 -11.16 5.42 14.54
CA TRP A 75 -11.46 6.65 13.80
C TRP A 75 -12.93 6.73 13.40
N LEU A 76 -13.49 5.67 12.78
CA LEU A 76 -14.90 5.64 12.38
C LEU A 76 -15.87 5.76 13.55
N SER A 77 -15.54 5.15 14.69
CA SER A 77 -16.46 5.04 15.82
C SER A 77 -16.42 6.27 16.73
N ASN A 78 -15.23 6.84 16.94
CA ASN A 78 -14.99 7.85 17.97
C ASN A 78 -14.55 9.22 17.42
N HIS A 79 -14.06 9.28 16.17
CA HIS A 79 -13.39 10.48 15.62
C HIS A 79 -13.74 10.75 14.15
N SER A 80 -14.92 10.31 13.70
CA SER A 80 -15.32 10.37 12.28
C SER A 80 -15.56 11.80 11.76
N ASP A 81 -15.68 12.77 12.67
CA ASP A 81 -15.70 14.19 12.39
C ASP A 81 -14.32 14.77 12.04
N VAL A 82 -13.24 14.09 12.42
CA VAL A 82 -11.87 14.49 12.10
C VAL A 82 -11.48 13.96 10.73
N SER A 83 -11.11 14.85 9.82
CA SER A 83 -10.71 14.47 8.47
C SER A 83 -9.43 13.64 8.45
N LEU A 84 -9.36 12.60 7.61
CA LEU A 84 -8.11 11.90 7.29
C LEU A 84 -7.11 12.77 6.52
N LEU A 85 -7.53 13.92 5.98
CA LEU A 85 -6.63 14.89 5.37
C LEU A 85 -6.02 15.85 6.39
N TYR A 86 -6.32 15.67 7.68
CA TYR A 86 -5.67 16.42 8.73
C TYR A 86 -4.16 16.13 8.73
N GLY A 87 -3.37 17.15 9.02
CA GLY A 87 -1.92 17.02 9.05
C GLY A 87 -1.46 16.07 10.15
N MET A 88 -0.19 15.66 10.07
CA MET A 88 0.42 14.85 11.12
C MET A 88 0.30 15.53 12.49
N ALA A 89 -0.26 14.79 13.44
CA ALA A 89 -0.54 15.26 14.79
C ALA A 89 -0.25 14.11 15.77
N PRO A 90 0.78 14.23 16.64
CA PRO A 90 1.18 13.15 17.56
C PRO A 90 0.07 12.70 18.52
N ASP A 91 -0.91 13.56 18.79
CA ASP A 91 -2.06 13.30 19.65
C ASP A 91 -3.19 12.52 18.95
N LYS A 92 -3.07 12.26 17.64
CA LYS A 92 -4.11 11.61 16.82
C LYS A 92 -3.54 10.48 15.94
N PRO A 93 -2.95 9.43 16.55
CA PRO A 93 -2.31 8.34 15.81
C PRO A 93 -3.28 7.60 14.86
N TYR A 94 -4.56 7.50 15.25
CA TYR A 94 -5.61 6.86 14.47
C TYR A 94 -5.79 7.48 13.07
N ILE A 95 -5.38 8.73 12.84
CA ILE A 95 -5.45 9.37 11.52
C ILE A 95 -4.42 8.76 10.58
N GLU A 96 -3.15 8.73 11.00
CA GLU A 96 -2.06 8.20 10.18
C GLU A 96 -2.23 6.69 9.99
N GLU A 97 -2.49 5.96 11.06
CA GLU A 97 -2.71 4.51 11.00
C GLU A 97 -3.90 4.13 10.10
N SER A 98 -4.95 4.96 10.06
CA SER A 98 -6.07 4.76 9.13
C SER A 98 -5.68 5.01 7.67
N ARG A 99 -4.85 6.02 7.40
CA ARG A 99 -4.33 6.31 6.06
C ARG A 99 -3.41 5.20 5.58
N GLU A 100 -2.51 4.75 6.44
CA GLU A 100 -1.62 3.62 6.22
C GLU A 100 -2.40 2.32 5.94
N CYS A 101 -3.45 2.04 6.72
CA CYS A 101 -4.34 0.91 6.46
C CYS A 101 -5.00 0.99 5.08
N GLY A 102 -5.47 2.18 4.68
CA GLY A 102 -6.01 2.42 3.35
C GLY A 102 -4.98 2.22 2.24
N GLY A 103 -3.76 2.70 2.44
CA GLY A 103 -2.64 2.47 1.53
C GLY A 103 -2.27 0.99 1.38
N LEU A 104 -2.23 0.24 2.48
CA LEU A 104 -2.02 -1.21 2.47
C LEU A 104 -3.16 -1.98 1.78
N PHE A 105 -4.40 -1.53 1.93
CA PHE A 105 -5.53 -2.13 1.20
C PHE A 105 -5.37 -1.96 -0.31
N ILE A 106 -5.02 -0.77 -0.78
CA ILE A 106 -4.76 -0.51 -2.21
C ILE A 106 -3.55 -1.34 -2.69
N ALA A 107 -2.50 -1.44 -1.87
CA ALA A 107 -1.31 -2.26 -2.14
C ALA A 107 -1.68 -3.75 -2.28
N LEU A 108 -2.50 -4.28 -1.38
CA LEU A 108 -2.99 -5.64 -1.42
C LEU A 108 -3.76 -5.92 -2.73
N LEU A 109 -4.66 -5.03 -3.13
CA LEU A 109 -5.38 -5.15 -4.40
C LEU A 109 -4.43 -5.16 -5.61
N GLY A 110 -3.42 -4.29 -5.62
CA GLY A 110 -2.38 -4.26 -6.65
C GLY A 110 -1.58 -5.57 -6.70
N MET A 111 -1.16 -6.09 -5.55
CA MET A 111 -0.41 -7.34 -5.46
C MET A 111 -1.23 -8.56 -5.90
N VAL A 112 -2.51 -8.62 -5.52
CA VAL A 112 -3.45 -9.64 -6.00
C VAL A 112 -3.63 -9.55 -7.52
N TYR A 113 -3.76 -8.35 -8.06
CA TYR A 113 -3.81 -8.12 -9.50
C TYR A 113 -2.56 -8.67 -10.22
N PHE A 114 -1.35 -8.38 -9.70
CA PHE A 114 -0.10 -8.91 -10.28
C PHE A 114 -0.02 -10.44 -10.21
N TYR A 115 -0.51 -11.04 -9.13
CA TYR A 115 -0.54 -12.50 -8.99
C TYR A 115 -1.39 -13.17 -10.06
N PHE A 116 -2.58 -12.64 -10.33
CA PHE A 116 -3.43 -13.16 -11.41
C PHE A 116 -2.90 -12.81 -12.80
N GLN A 117 -2.22 -11.69 -12.95
CA GLN A 117 -1.57 -11.35 -14.23
C GLN A 117 -0.50 -12.38 -14.61
N GLY A 118 0.30 -12.86 -13.65
CA GLY A 118 1.35 -13.86 -13.91
C GLY A 118 0.89 -15.30 -14.10
N LYS A 119 -0.42 -15.59 -13.92
CA LYS A 119 -1.01 -16.90 -14.19
C LYS A 119 -1.61 -17.03 -15.59
N ASN A 120 -1.86 -15.91 -16.26
CA ASN A 120 -2.47 -15.85 -17.59
C ASN A 120 -1.40 -15.64 -18.65
#